data_AF-A0A093GP79-F1
#
_entry.id   AF-A0A093GP79-F1
#
_cell.length_a   1.000
_cell.length_b   1.000
_cell.length_c   1.000
_cell.angle_alpha   90.00
_cell.angle_beta   90.00
_cell.angle_gamma   90.00
#
_symmetry.space_group_name_H-M   'P 1'
#
loop_
_entity.id
_entity.type
_entity.pdbx_description
1 polymer ?
#
loop_
_entity_poly.entity_id
_entity_poly.type
_entity_poly.pdbx_seq_one_letter_code
_entity_poly.pdbx_strand_id
1 'polypeptide(L)'
;MDDIQLCKEISRLKKELQKLIALPEKEKSNEEKQREEELVQQIHKLVETRDFLVDDVEFERLREREEDKEMAEFLQSKLSKSYLQKATPVKEKKMTSRGQQTSAPYMTKTGLTLLKECCGFTCSIM
;
A
#
# COMPACT_ATOMS: atom_id res chain seq x y z
N MET A 1 -15.59 -12.00 3.69
CA MET A 1 -15.46 -13.25 2.90
C MET A 1 -14.34 -13.00 1.92
N ASP A 2 -13.34 -13.88 1.80
CA ASP A 2 -12.25 -13.64 0.85
C ASP A 2 -12.66 -13.99 -0.60
N ASP A 3 -11.97 -13.40 -1.58
CA ASP A 3 -12.24 -13.61 -3.01
C ASP A 3 -12.15 -15.08 -3.43
N ILE A 4 -11.26 -15.86 -2.80
CA ILE A 4 -11.09 -17.28 -3.09
C ILE A 4 -12.35 -18.07 -2.70
N GLN A 5 -12.94 -17.79 -1.53
CA GLN A 5 -14.19 -18.40 -1.11
C GLN A 5 -15.35 -17.97 -2.00
N LEU A 6 -15.44 -16.69 -2.38
CA LEU A 6 -16.45 -16.20 -3.34
C LEU A 6 -16.35 -16.94 -4.66
N CYS A 7 -15.15 -17.06 -5.22
CA CYS A 7 -14.92 -17.76 -6.48
C CYS A 7 -15.28 -19.24 -6.40
N LYS A 8 -14.94 -19.92 -5.29
CA LYS A 8 -15.31 -21.34 -5.07
C LYS A 8 -16.83 -21.51 -5.00
N GLU A 9 -17.50 -20.65 -4.24
CA GLU A 9 -18.94 -20.72 -4.03
C GLU A 9 -19.71 -20.39 -5.33
N ILE A 10 -19.35 -19.32 -6.02
CA ILE A 10 -19.90 -18.97 -7.34
C ILE A 10 -19.70 -20.13 -8.31
N SER A 11 -18.53 -20.75 -8.34
CA SER A 11 -18.25 -21.89 -9.23
C SER A 11 -19.11 -23.12 -8.90
N ARG A 12 -19.35 -23.38 -7.60
CA ARG A 12 -20.23 -24.46 -7.15
C ARG A 12 -21.67 -24.21 -7.60
N LEU A 13 -22.21 -23.03 -7.31
CA LEU A 13 -23.59 -22.66 -7.68
C LEU A 13 -23.78 -22.64 -9.19
N LYS A 14 -22.80 -22.13 -9.96
CA LYS A 14 -22.83 -22.16 -11.43
C LYS A 14 -22.91 -23.58 -11.98
N LYS A 15 -22.16 -24.53 -11.39
CA LYS A 15 -22.22 -25.95 -11.79
C LYS A 15 -23.58 -26.58 -11.47
N GLU A 16 -24.19 -26.20 -10.36
CA GLU A 16 -25.55 -26.65 -10.02
C GLU A 16 -26.59 -26.08 -10.99
N LEU A 17 -26.52 -24.77 -11.25
CA LEU A 17 -27.39 -24.08 -12.19
C LEU A 17 -27.27 -24.66 -13.60
N GLN A 18 -26.06 -24.94 -14.08
CA GLN A 18 -25.83 -25.58 -15.37
C GLN A 18 -26.53 -26.94 -15.52
N LYS A 19 -26.67 -27.71 -14.44
CA LYS A 19 -27.38 -29.01 -14.49
C LYS A 19 -28.88 -28.81 -14.71
N LEU A 20 -29.48 -27.79 -14.08
CA LEU A 20 -30.89 -27.45 -14.27
C LEU A 20 -31.15 -26.89 -15.66
N ILE A 21 -30.30 -25.96 -16.12
CA ILE A 21 -30.43 -25.34 -17.46
C ILE A 21 -30.23 -26.35 -18.60
N ALA A 22 -29.49 -27.43 -18.37
CA ALA A 22 -29.31 -28.48 -19.37
C ALA A 22 -30.62 -29.23 -19.71
N LEU A 23 -31.63 -29.16 -18.84
CA LEU A 23 -32.94 -29.76 -19.09
C LEU A 23 -33.84 -28.81 -19.90
N PRO A 24 -34.59 -29.31 -20.90
CA PRO A 24 -35.58 -28.52 -21.62
C PRO A 24 -36.68 -27.98 -20.68
N GLU A 25 -37.14 -26.76 -20.93
CA GLU A 25 -38.10 -26.05 -20.06
C GLU A 25 -39.44 -26.78 -19.84
N LYS A 26 -39.85 -27.60 -20.81
CA LYS A 26 -41.06 -28.43 -20.77
C LYS A 26 -40.92 -29.66 -19.86
N GLU A 27 -39.69 -30.06 -19.55
CA GLU A 27 -39.35 -31.25 -18.75
C GLU A 27 -39.05 -30.88 -17.29
N LYS A 28 -38.90 -29.58 -16.98
CA LYS A 28 -38.64 -29.09 -15.63
C LYS A 28 -39.90 -29.05 -14.77
N SER A 29 -39.79 -29.51 -13.54
CA SER A 29 -40.82 -29.30 -12.51
C SER A 29 -40.86 -27.82 -12.06
N ASN A 30 -41.93 -27.42 -11.37
CA ASN A 30 -42.01 -26.06 -10.82
C ASN A 30 -40.94 -25.81 -9.75
N GLU A 31 -40.58 -26.85 -8.98
CA GLU A 31 -39.51 -26.79 -7.98
C GLU A 31 -38.14 -26.58 -8.64
N GLU A 32 -37.89 -27.21 -9.79
CA GLU A 32 -36.65 -27.01 -10.55
C GLU A 32 -36.53 -25.59 -11.11
N LYS A 33 -37.64 -25.02 -11.60
CA LYS A 33 -37.69 -23.62 -12.06
C LYS A 33 -37.45 -22.64 -10.92
N GLN A 34 -38.10 -22.87 -9.78
CA GLN A 34 -37.90 -22.06 -8.57
C GLN A 34 -36.45 -22.12 -8.09
N ARG A 35 -35.84 -23.32 -8.09
CA ARG A 35 -34.44 -23.51 -7.71
C ARG A 35 -33.48 -22.83 -8.69
N GLU A 36 -33.80 -22.83 -9.99
CA GLU A 36 -33.04 -22.10 -11.00
C GLU A 36 -32.99 -20.60 -10.69
N GLU A 37 -34.15 -20.00 -10.39
CA GLU A 37 -34.26 -18.59 -10.00
C GLU A 37 -33.50 -18.29 -8.71
N GLU A 38 -33.61 -19.15 -7.70
CA GLU A 38 -32.88 -19.01 -6.43
C GLU A 38 -31.36 -19.06 -6.62
N LEU A 39 -30.87 -19.99 -7.44
CA LEU A 39 -29.44 -20.10 -7.76
C LEU A 39 -28.94 -18.85 -8.48
N VAL A 40 -29.71 -18.31 -9.43
CA VAL A 40 -29.37 -17.07 -10.13
C VAL A 40 -29.28 -15.91 -9.14
N GLN A 41 -30.25 -15.75 -8.24
CA GLN A 41 -30.24 -14.69 -7.23
C GLN A 41 -29.06 -14.83 -6.26
N GLN A 42 -28.71 -16.05 -5.85
CA GLN A 42 -27.55 -16.28 -4.97
C GLN A 42 -26.23 -15.95 -5.69
N ILE A 43 -26.07 -16.38 -6.94
CA ILE A 43 -24.90 -16.05 -7.76
C ILE A 43 -24.77 -14.53 -7.92
N HIS A 44 -25.87 -13.83 -8.18
CA HIS A 44 -25.87 -12.36 -8.31
C HIS A 44 -25.32 -11.70 -7.05
N LYS A 45 -25.86 -12.04 -5.87
CA LYS A 45 -25.41 -11.49 -4.58
C LYS A 45 -23.92 -11.73 -4.31
N LEU A 46 -23.42 -12.91 -4.67
CA LEU A 46 -22.00 -13.23 -4.51
C LEU A 46 -21.11 -12.44 -5.48
N VAL A 47 -21.59 -12.22 -6.71
CA VAL A 47 -20.88 -11.38 -7.69
C VAL A 47 -20.86 -9.92 -7.23
N GLU A 48 -21.97 -9.39 -6.72
CA GLU A 48 -22.02 -8.05 -6.10
C GLU A 48 -21.04 -7.95 -4.93
N THR A 49 -21.02 -8.94 -4.05
CA THR A 49 -20.08 -8.99 -2.92
C THR A 49 -18.63 -8.96 -3.39
N ARG A 50 -18.33 -9.66 -4.49
CA ARG A 50 -16.99 -9.64 -5.09
C ARG A 50 -16.66 -8.29 -5.72
N ASP A 51 -17.64 -7.63 -6.33
CA ASP A 51 -17.48 -6.31 -6.94
C ASP A 51 -16.99 -5.29 -5.91
N PHE A 52 -17.60 -5.28 -4.71
CA PHE A 52 -17.15 -4.45 -3.61
C PHE A 52 -15.69 -4.69 -3.20
N LEU A 53 -15.22 -5.95 -3.22
CA LEU A 53 -13.82 -6.25 -2.92
C LEU A 53 -12.86 -5.70 -3.99
N VAL A 54 -13.28 -5.68 -5.25
CA VAL A 54 -12.50 -5.10 -6.35
C VAL A 54 -12.40 -3.58 -6.16
N ASP A 55 -13.52 -2.94 -5.84
CA ASP A 55 -13.57 -1.50 -5.56
C ASP A 55 -12.68 -1.11 -4.38
N ASP A 56 -12.70 -1.89 -3.28
CA ASP A 56 -11.85 -1.66 -2.10
C ASP A 56 -10.36 -1.72 -2.45
N VAL A 57 -9.93 -2.72 -3.23
CA VAL A 57 -8.53 -2.86 -3.64
C VAL A 57 -8.11 -1.75 -4.60
N GLU A 58 -9.00 -1.33 -5.50
CA GLU A 58 -8.73 -0.21 -6.40
C GLU A 58 -8.60 1.10 -5.61
N PHE A 59 -9.41 1.30 -4.58
CA PHE A 59 -9.31 2.45 -3.68
C PHE A 59 -7.94 2.48 -2.98
N GLU A 60 -7.50 1.37 -2.42
CA GLU A 60 -6.18 1.25 -1.77
C GLU A 60 -5.04 1.55 -2.75
N ARG A 61 -5.12 1.05 -3.98
CA ARG A 61 -4.14 1.31 -5.05
C ARG A 61 -4.04 2.79 -5.41
N LEU A 62 -5.18 3.49 -5.46
CA LEU A 62 -5.21 4.94 -5.72
C LEU A 62 -4.61 5.71 -4.55
N ARG A 63 -4.87 5.29 -3.31
CA ARG A 63 -4.31 5.90 -2.11
C ARG A 63 -2.78 5.79 -2.10
N GLU A 64 -2.24 4.59 -2.30
CA GLU A 64 -0.79 4.33 -2.33
C GLU A 64 -0.09 5.22 -3.37
N ARG A 65 -0.68 5.36 -4.57
CA ARG A 65 -0.10 6.23 -5.61
C ARG A 65 -0.02 7.69 -5.20
N GLU A 66 -1.03 8.22 -4.51
CA GLU A 66 -1.01 9.62 -4.08
C GLU A 66 -0.02 9.83 -2.93
N GLU A 67 0.07 8.87 -1.99
CA GLU A 67 1.06 8.88 -0.91
C GLU A 67 2.50 8.86 -1.48
N ASP A 68 2.77 8.00 -2.46
CA ASP A 68 4.07 7.91 -3.16
C ASP A 68 4.41 9.20 -3.90
N LYS A 69 3.42 9.81 -4.56
CA LYS A 69 3.59 11.08 -5.26
C LYS A 69 3.91 12.21 -4.29
N GLU A 70 3.19 12.32 -3.18
CA GLU A 70 3.49 13.30 -2.12
C GLU A 70 4.92 13.11 -1.58
N MET A 71 5.33 11.85 -1.37
CA MET A 71 6.68 11.53 -0.90
C MET A 71 7.76 11.94 -1.92
N ALA A 72 7.54 11.64 -3.21
CA ALA A 72 8.46 12.02 -4.28
C ALA A 72 8.59 13.54 -4.41
N GLU A 73 7.46 14.27 -4.39
CA GLU A 73 7.43 15.73 -4.41
C GLU A 73 8.15 16.33 -3.20
N PHE A 74 7.92 15.76 -2.01
CA PHE A 74 8.60 16.18 -0.79
C PHE A 74 10.11 16.02 -0.90
N LEU A 75 10.59 14.84 -1.32
CA LEU A 75 12.02 14.56 -1.51
C LEU A 75 12.64 15.48 -2.57
N GLN A 76 11.97 15.66 -3.71
CA GLN A 76 12.42 16.57 -4.76
C GLN A 76 12.54 18.00 -4.24
N SER A 77 11.58 18.47 -3.43
CA SER A 77 11.63 19.81 -2.83
C SER A 77 12.79 19.98 -1.84
N LYS A 78 13.16 18.93 -1.10
CA LYS A 78 14.26 18.96 -0.12
C LYS A 78 15.63 18.86 -0.80
N LEU A 79 15.75 18.00 -1.82
CA LEU A 79 16.98 17.80 -2.57
C LEU A 79 17.31 18.96 -3.51
N SER A 80 16.29 19.55 -4.16
CA SER A 80 16.48 20.77 -4.97
C SER A 80 16.95 21.96 -4.12
N LYS A 81 16.39 22.13 -2.92
CA LYS A 81 16.82 23.15 -1.95
C LYS A 81 18.24 22.91 -1.43
N SER A 82 18.66 21.66 -1.25
CA SER A 82 20.03 21.35 -0.79
C SER A 82 21.08 21.52 -1.90
N TYR A 83 20.73 21.28 -3.16
CA TYR A 83 21.62 21.54 -4.30
C TYR A 83 21.87 23.04 -4.51
N LEU A 84 20.86 23.89 -4.32
CA LEU A 84 21.00 25.35 -4.44
C LEU A 84 21.86 25.97 -3.32
N GLN A 85 21.92 25.36 -2.13
CA GLN A 85 22.77 25.86 -1.04
C GLN A 85 24.27 25.59 -1.24
N LYS A 86 24.65 24.57 -2.02
CA LYS A 86 26.07 24.23 -2.28
C LYS A 86 26.73 25.08 -3.38
N ALA A 87 25.98 25.91 -4.09
CA ALA A 87 26.48 26.71 -5.22
C ALA A 87 26.83 28.17 -4.85
N THR A 88 27.01 28.49 -3.56
CA THR A 88 27.58 29.79 -3.16
C THR A 88 29.10 29.64 -2.99
N PRO A 89 29.93 30.30 -3.83
CA PRO A 89 31.37 30.27 -3.65
C PRO A 89 31.71 31.17 -2.46
N VAL A 90 31.89 30.58 -1.29
CA VAL A 90 32.45 31.27 -0.12
C VAL A 90 33.90 31.61 -0.48
N LYS A 91 34.15 32.89 -0.79
CA LYS A 91 35.49 33.43 -1.00
C LYS A 91 36.33 33.17 0.25
N GLU A 92 37.31 32.29 0.14
CA GLU A 92 38.33 32.07 1.16
C GLU A 92 39.13 33.37 1.41
N LYS A 93 38.85 34.03 2.52
CA LYS A 93 39.76 35.05 3.08
C LYS A 93 40.68 34.39 4.10
N LYS A 94 41.90 34.13 3.65
CA LYS A 94 43.09 33.85 4.46
C LYS A 94 43.41 35.07 5.35
N MET A 95 43.34 34.93 6.67
CA MET A 95 44.07 35.80 7.62
C MET A 95 44.52 35.04 8.86
N THR A 96 45.61 35.53 9.41
CA THR A 96 46.64 34.91 10.24
C THR A 96 46.31 34.75 11.73
N SER A 97 47.15 33.94 12.38
CA SER A 97 47.23 33.63 13.80
C SER A 97 47.10 34.80 14.77
N ARG A 98 46.49 34.53 15.94
CA ARG A 98 47.03 34.82 17.28
C ARG A 98 46.19 34.12 18.36
N GLY A 99 46.83 33.34 19.23
CA GLY A 99 46.17 32.68 20.36
C GLY A 99 46.03 33.60 21.58
N GLN A 100 44.98 33.38 22.37
CA GLN A 100 45.03 33.11 23.81
C GLN A 100 43.63 32.81 24.36
N GLN A 101 43.61 31.90 25.34
CA GLN A 101 42.47 31.26 25.98
C GLN A 101 41.67 32.21 26.88
N THR A 102 40.35 31.99 27.01
CA THR A 102 39.62 31.96 28.31
C THR A 102 38.19 31.42 28.16
N SER A 103 37.84 30.51 29.09
CA SER A 103 36.51 30.10 29.59
C SER A 103 35.35 29.78 28.63
N ALA A 104 35.11 28.46 28.52
CA ALA A 104 33.92 27.71 28.10
C ALA A 104 32.67 28.45 27.59
N PRO A 105 32.14 28.01 26.43
CA PRO A 105 30.71 27.99 26.16
C PRO A 105 30.17 26.56 25.96
N TYR A 106 29.08 26.32 26.67
CA TYR A 106 28.05 25.29 26.50
C TYR A 106 28.03 24.62 25.11
N MET A 107 28.42 23.35 25.04
CA MET A 107 28.32 22.52 23.83
C MET A 107 26.90 21.99 23.68
N THR A 108 26.05 22.64 22.88
CA THR A 108 24.84 21.99 22.34
C THR A 108 25.28 20.93 21.34
N LYS A 109 25.20 19.67 21.77
CA LYS A 109 25.59 18.46 21.04
C LYS A 109 24.90 18.39 19.67
N THR A 110 25.70 18.54 18.61
CA THR A 110 25.36 18.15 17.25
C THR A 110 25.18 16.62 17.23
N GLY A 111 23.98 16.16 16.86
CA GLY A 111 23.56 14.76 16.89
C GLY A 111 24.24 13.87 15.84
N LEU A 112 25.54 13.65 15.96
CA LEU A 112 26.29 12.58 15.26
C LEU A 112 26.78 11.50 16.24
N THR A 113 26.25 11.44 17.46
CA THR A 113 26.57 10.42 18.47
C THR A 113 25.36 9.61 18.94
N LEU A 114 24.26 9.59 18.17
CA LEU A 114 23.09 8.74 18.41
C LEU A 114 23.06 7.49 17.52
N LEU A 115 24.20 7.11 16.93
CA LEU A 115 24.40 5.82 16.25
C LEU A 115 25.29 4.85 17.06
N LYS A 116 25.31 4.97 18.40
CA LYS A 116 26.04 4.07 19.29
C LYS A 116 25.15 3.40 20.35
N GLU A 117 23.83 3.42 20.18
CA GLU A 117 22.87 2.79 21.10
C GLU A 117 21.74 2.08 20.34
N CYS A 118 22.05 1.42 19.22
CA CYS A 118 21.17 0.47 18.54
C CYS A 118 21.98 -0.63 17.83
N CYS A 119 22.95 -1.24 18.54
CA CYS A 119 23.45 -2.57 18.17
C CYS A 119 22.83 -3.56 19.16
N GLY A 120 21.59 -3.98 18.88
CA GLY A 120 20.83 -4.84 19.78
C GLY A 120 19.75 -5.71 19.12
N PHE A 121 19.80 -5.90 17.79
CA PHE A 121 18.98 -6.93 17.14
C PHE A 121 19.86 -7.78 16.25
N THR A 122 20.12 -8.99 16.71
CA THR A 122 20.66 -10.09 15.92
C THR A 122 19.69 -10.41 14.80
N CYS A 123 19.94 -9.88 13.60
CA CYS A 123 19.32 -10.36 12.38
C CYS A 123 20.13 -11.58 11.90
N SER A 124 19.68 -12.78 12.24
CA SER A 124 20.15 -14.00 11.60
C SER A 124 19.26 -14.27 10.38
N ILE A 125 19.76 -13.96 9.19
CA ILE A 125 19.30 -14.58 7.96
C ILE A 125 20.42 -15.52 7.50
N MET A 126 20.27 -16.80 7.82
CA MET A 126 20.70 -17.99 7.07
C MET A 126 19.91 -19.19 7.58
#